data_AF-A0A2E4Y808-F1
#
_entry.id   AF-A0A2E4Y808-F1
#
_cell.length_a   1.000
_cell.length_b   1.000
_cell.length_c   1.000
_cell.angle_alpha   90.00
_cell.angle_beta   90.00
_cell.angle_gamma   90.00
#
_symmetry.space_group_name_H-M   'P 1'
#
loop_
_entity.id
_entity.type
_entity.pdbx_description
1 polymer ?
#
loop_
_entity_poly.entity_id
_entity_poly.type
_entity_poly.pdbx_seq_one_letter_code
_entity_poly.pdbx_strand_id
1 'polypeptide(L)'
;MHKEIADYLNGVVSGANAKALEAEAGDSSVLVASEHILKVCQALKDSEDHQYNVLQTISGVDYPEGVGEDKTPVIEVNYMIASFIKNTEIILKVRVPRGDDENLPKVESVCSVWKSADWQERECYDLLGVEFVNHPDHRRILNPYDWKGHPLRKDYKAQEVYQGMTVYPEDKQNIPEQDFVVEQNRLNDEAKAAAKKAREEAKKDN
;
A
#
# COMPACT_ATOMS: atom_id res chain seq x y z
N MET A 1 5.65 -7.91 -21.11
CA MET A 1 4.79 -6.83 -20.60
C MET A 1 5.43 -6.03 -19.45
N HIS A 2 5.44 -6.48 -18.19
CA HIS A 2 5.92 -5.64 -17.06
C HIS A 2 7.38 -5.15 -17.19
N LYS A 3 8.29 -6.00 -17.69
CA LYS A 3 9.68 -5.62 -17.97
C LYS A 3 9.78 -4.56 -19.09
N GLU A 4 9.04 -4.74 -20.17
CA GLU A 4 8.99 -3.78 -21.29
C GLU A 4 8.45 -2.42 -20.83
N ILE A 5 7.44 -2.42 -19.95
CA ILE A 5 6.90 -1.19 -19.36
C ILE A 5 7.94 -0.53 -18.45
N ALA A 6 8.66 -1.31 -17.63
CA ALA A 6 9.73 -0.76 -16.80
C ALA A 6 10.85 -0.14 -17.66
N ASP A 7 11.25 -0.81 -18.74
CA ASP A 7 12.27 -0.30 -19.68
C ASP A 7 11.79 0.96 -20.39
N TYR A 8 10.53 0.98 -20.86
CA TYR A 8 9.89 2.16 -21.44
C TYR A 8 9.89 3.34 -20.47
N LEU A 9 9.45 3.12 -19.23
CA LEU A 9 9.40 4.15 -18.20
C LEU A 9 10.77 4.72 -17.88
N ASN A 10 11.79 3.86 -17.80
CA ASN A 10 13.17 4.30 -17.56
C ASN A 10 13.75 5.09 -18.76
N GLY A 11 13.27 4.83 -19.98
CA GLY A 11 13.65 5.59 -21.18
C GLY A 11 12.98 6.96 -21.28
N VAL A 12 11.71 7.07 -20.88
CA VAL A 12 10.91 8.30 -21.06
C VAL A 12 10.96 9.22 -19.84
N VAL A 13 10.99 8.66 -18.63
CA VAL A 13 10.94 9.41 -17.38
C VAL A 13 12.26 9.27 -16.64
N SER A 14 13.10 10.29 -16.75
CA SER A 14 14.36 10.37 -16.00
C SER A 14 14.10 10.29 -14.50
N GLY A 15 14.73 9.31 -13.84
CA GLY A 15 14.59 9.07 -12.41
C GLY A 15 13.46 8.11 -12.00
N ALA A 16 12.65 7.60 -12.94
CA ALA A 16 11.56 6.67 -12.62
C ALA A 16 12.02 5.43 -11.87
N ASN A 17 13.27 4.97 -12.11
CA ASN A 17 13.88 3.80 -11.47
C ASN A 17 12.93 2.58 -11.47
N ALA A 18 12.22 2.39 -12.58
CA ALA A 18 11.19 1.40 -12.72
C ALA A 18 11.79 -0.01 -12.68
N LYS A 19 11.20 -0.88 -11.86
CA LYS A 19 11.63 -2.28 -11.69
C LYS A 19 10.41 -3.19 -11.75
N ALA A 20 10.42 -4.15 -12.67
CA ALA A 20 9.41 -5.20 -12.70
C ALA A 20 9.60 -6.13 -11.49
N LEU A 21 8.52 -6.36 -10.75
CA LEU A 21 8.44 -7.29 -9.64
C LEU A 21 7.61 -8.49 -10.07
N GLU A 22 8.24 -9.66 -10.15
CA GLU A 22 7.55 -10.91 -10.46
C GLU A 22 6.84 -11.42 -9.20
N ALA A 23 5.56 -11.77 -9.34
CA ALA A 23 4.79 -12.35 -8.25
C ALA A 23 4.96 -13.89 -8.24
N GLU A 24 5.07 -14.48 -7.05
CA GLU A 24 5.02 -15.95 -6.90
C GLU A 24 3.61 -16.49 -7.19
N ALA A 25 2.57 -15.69 -6.89
CA ALA A 25 1.17 -15.95 -7.20
C ALA A 25 0.42 -14.62 -7.43
N GLY A 26 -0.53 -14.61 -8.36
CA GLY A 26 -1.26 -13.40 -8.76
C GLY A 26 -0.53 -12.59 -9.84
N ASP A 27 -0.87 -11.31 -9.95
CA ASP A 27 -0.33 -10.42 -10.98
C ASP A 27 1.01 -9.79 -10.58
N SER A 28 1.97 -9.80 -11.50
CA SER A 28 3.23 -9.05 -11.37
C SER A 28 2.98 -7.54 -11.37
N SER A 29 3.94 -6.77 -10.86
CA SER A 29 3.80 -5.32 -10.71
C SER A 29 5.05 -4.56 -11.13
N VAL A 30 4.98 -3.23 -11.25
CA VAL A 30 6.12 -2.37 -11.56
C VAL A 30 6.33 -1.40 -10.41
N LEU A 31 7.45 -1.52 -9.71
CA LEU A 31 7.88 -0.57 -8.70
C LEU A 31 8.49 0.66 -9.38
N VAL A 32 8.09 1.86 -8.97
CA VAL A 32 8.64 3.13 -9.47
C VAL A 32 8.98 4.06 -8.31
N ALA A 33 9.91 4.99 -8.55
CA ALA A 33 10.27 6.03 -7.59
C ALA A 33 9.08 6.97 -7.33
N SER A 34 8.79 7.21 -6.05
CA SER A 34 7.62 7.97 -5.61
C SER A 34 7.62 9.42 -6.11
N GLU A 35 8.81 10.02 -6.24
CA GLU A 35 9.06 11.40 -6.68
C GLU A 35 8.65 11.64 -8.13
N HIS A 36 8.48 10.56 -8.91
CA HIS A 36 8.20 10.61 -10.33
C HIS A 36 6.84 10.01 -10.71
N ILE A 37 6.00 9.65 -9.73
CA ILE A 37 4.73 8.96 -9.98
C ILE A 37 3.81 9.73 -10.93
N LEU A 38 3.65 11.04 -10.74
CA LEU A 38 2.84 11.88 -11.61
C LEU A 38 3.32 11.83 -13.07
N LYS A 39 4.63 11.93 -13.29
CA LYS A 39 5.22 11.88 -14.64
C LYS A 39 5.09 10.48 -15.26
N VAL A 40 5.29 9.43 -14.46
CA VAL A 40 5.10 8.03 -14.88
C VAL A 40 3.66 7.80 -15.33
N CYS A 41 2.69 8.19 -14.51
CA CYS A 41 1.26 8.06 -14.81
C CYS A 41 0.86 8.86 -16.06
N GLN A 42 1.37 10.09 -16.23
CA GLN A 42 1.13 10.89 -17.43
C GLN A 42 1.73 10.23 -18.68
N ALA A 43 2.97 9.75 -18.62
CA ALA A 43 3.62 9.07 -19.75
C ALA A 43 2.85 7.80 -20.19
N LEU A 44 2.37 7.01 -19.22
CA LEU A 44 1.60 5.80 -19.50
C LEU A 44 0.23 6.07 -20.11
N LYS A 45 -0.42 7.17 -19.70
CA LYS A 45 -1.71 7.59 -20.25
C LYS A 45 -1.57 8.17 -21.65
N ASP A 46 -0.54 8.99 -21.88
CA ASP A 46 -0.35 9.72 -23.15
C ASP A 46 0.33 8.88 -24.25
N SER A 47 0.99 7.77 -23.88
CA SER A 47 1.62 6.86 -24.83
C SER A 47 0.61 6.23 -25.80
N GLU A 48 0.85 6.34 -27.10
CA GLU A 48 0.04 5.69 -28.15
C GLU A 48 0.10 4.15 -28.09
N ASP A 49 1.21 3.61 -27.58
CA ASP A 49 1.42 2.17 -27.50
C ASP A 49 0.69 1.56 -26.29
N HIS A 50 0.59 2.31 -25.18
CA HIS A 50 0.03 1.82 -23.92
C HIS A 50 -1.40 2.32 -23.64
N GLN A 51 -1.63 3.63 -23.69
CA GLN A 51 -2.94 4.27 -23.53
C GLN A 51 -3.69 3.86 -22.25
N TYR A 52 -3.05 3.90 -21.08
CA TYR A 52 -3.69 3.59 -19.79
C TYR A 52 -4.74 4.65 -19.42
N ASN A 53 -5.96 4.48 -19.94
CA ASN A 53 -7.03 5.46 -19.90
C ASN A 53 -7.92 5.35 -18.66
N VAL A 54 -7.80 4.29 -17.87
CA VAL A 54 -8.62 4.03 -16.68
C VAL A 54 -7.73 3.84 -15.46
N LEU A 55 -7.97 4.63 -14.41
CA LEU A 55 -7.50 4.34 -13.06
C LEU A 55 -8.62 3.59 -12.33
N GLN A 56 -8.37 2.33 -11.99
CA GLN A 56 -9.34 1.47 -11.31
C GLN A 56 -9.29 1.72 -9.81
N THR A 57 -8.10 1.59 -9.21
CA THR A 57 -7.92 1.61 -7.76
C THR A 57 -6.57 2.19 -7.35
N ILE A 58 -6.57 2.98 -6.29
CA ILE A 58 -5.43 3.39 -5.50
C ILE A 58 -5.62 2.77 -4.12
N SER A 59 -4.66 2.00 -3.66
CA SER A 59 -4.72 1.34 -2.35
C SER A 59 -3.35 1.33 -1.69
N GLY A 60 -3.31 1.54 -0.39
CA GLY A 60 -2.06 1.56 0.37
C GLY A 60 -1.92 0.37 1.32
N VAL A 61 -0.67 0.01 1.60
CA VAL A 61 -0.32 -1.03 2.57
C VAL A 61 0.80 -0.53 3.48
N ASP A 62 0.60 -0.63 4.79
CA ASP A 62 1.61 -0.29 5.78
C ASP A 62 2.51 -1.50 6.08
N TYR A 63 3.82 -1.32 5.83
CA TYR A 63 4.87 -2.30 6.11
C TYR A 63 5.80 -1.77 7.21
N PRO A 64 5.44 -1.95 8.50
CA PRO A 64 6.24 -1.45 9.62
C PRO A 64 7.60 -2.14 9.74
N GLU A 65 7.73 -3.39 9.28
CA GLU A 65 9.00 -4.13 9.25
C GLU A 65 9.81 -3.87 7.97
N GLY A 66 9.26 -3.07 7.06
CA GLY A 66 9.82 -2.79 5.75
C GLY A 66 9.67 -3.91 4.73
N VAL A 67 10.12 -3.63 3.51
CA VAL A 67 10.04 -4.55 2.37
C VAL A 67 11.40 -4.69 1.71
N GLY A 68 11.83 -5.93 1.47
CA GLY A 68 13.13 -6.23 0.87
C GLY A 68 14.26 -6.30 1.90
N GLU A 69 15.50 -6.13 1.44
CA GLU A 69 16.71 -6.32 2.26
C GLU A 69 16.93 -5.18 3.27
N ASP A 70 16.55 -3.96 2.91
CA ASP A 70 16.79 -2.76 3.72
C ASP A 70 15.96 -2.74 5.02
N LYS A 71 14.85 -3.51 5.07
CA LYS A 71 13.93 -3.63 6.22
C LYS A 71 13.53 -2.29 6.86
N THR A 72 13.45 -1.25 6.04
CA THR A 72 13.06 0.09 6.46
C THR A 72 11.54 0.23 6.42
N PRO A 73 10.89 0.79 7.46
CA PRO A 73 9.44 0.97 7.48
C PRO A 73 8.96 1.82 6.31
N VAL A 74 8.00 1.32 5.55
CA VAL A 74 7.44 2.00 4.38
C VAL A 74 5.93 1.87 4.31
N ILE A 75 5.30 2.85 3.65
CA ILE A 75 3.95 2.70 3.13
C ILE A 75 4.07 2.48 1.62
N GLU A 76 3.50 1.38 1.13
CA GLU A 76 3.41 1.09 -0.30
C GLU A 76 2.06 1.56 -0.84
N VAL A 77 2.05 2.48 -1.80
CA VAL A 77 0.84 2.90 -2.52
C VAL A 77 0.82 2.22 -3.88
N ASN A 78 -0.28 1.55 -4.17
CA ASN A 78 -0.51 0.75 -5.36
C ASN A 78 -1.51 1.49 -6.25
N TYR A 79 -1.20 1.63 -7.54
CA TYR A 79 -2.08 2.18 -8.56
C TYR A 79 -2.39 1.08 -9.56
N MET A 80 -3.64 0.60 -9.56
CA MET A 80 -4.16 -0.35 -10.53
C MET A 80 -4.74 0.44 -11.69
N ILE A 81 -4.08 0.37 -12.85
CA ILE A 81 -4.44 1.11 -14.04
C ILE A 81 -4.65 0.16 -15.22
N ALA A 82 -5.61 0.50 -16.06
CA ALA A 82 -5.99 -0.29 -17.22
C ALA A 82 -6.07 0.56 -18.48
N SER A 83 -5.74 -0.08 -19.59
CA SER A 83 -6.01 0.38 -20.95
C SER A 83 -7.11 -0.50 -21.53
N PHE A 84 -8.32 0.04 -21.64
CA PHE A 84 -9.43 -0.68 -22.29
C PHE A 84 -9.28 -0.71 -23.82
N ILE A 85 -8.48 0.18 -24.39
CA ILE A 85 -8.20 0.21 -25.83
C ILE A 85 -7.24 -0.93 -26.20
N LYS A 86 -6.19 -1.13 -25.38
CA LYS A 86 -5.21 -2.21 -25.59
C LYS A 86 -5.59 -3.51 -24.88
N ASN A 87 -6.62 -3.48 -24.05
CA ASN A 87 -7.04 -4.58 -23.17
C ASN A 87 -5.87 -5.09 -22.30
N THR A 88 -5.21 -4.17 -21.60
CA THR A 88 -4.08 -4.46 -20.70
C THR A 88 -4.29 -3.77 -19.36
N GLU A 89 -3.78 -4.40 -18.29
CA GLU A 89 -3.87 -3.90 -16.92
C GLU A 89 -2.50 -4.08 -16.25
N ILE A 90 -2.10 -3.11 -15.42
CA ILE A 90 -0.89 -3.20 -14.61
C ILE A 90 -1.10 -2.61 -13.22
N ILE A 91 -0.24 -3.06 -12.30
CA ILE A 91 -0.13 -2.51 -10.95
C ILE A 91 1.19 -1.74 -10.88
N LEU A 92 1.10 -0.42 -10.70
CA LEU A 92 2.24 0.41 -10.33
C LEU A 92 2.34 0.48 -8.81
N LYS A 93 3.55 0.36 -8.29
CA LYS A 93 3.82 0.44 -6.86
C LYS A 93 4.79 1.59 -6.59
N VAL A 94 4.51 2.38 -5.58
CA VAL A 94 5.46 3.34 -5.02
C VAL A 94 5.63 3.05 -3.54
N ARG A 95 6.86 3.19 -3.04
CA ARG A 95 7.15 3.06 -1.62
C ARG A 95 7.61 4.41 -1.12
N VAL A 96 6.97 4.88 -0.06
CA VAL A 96 7.35 6.08 0.66
C VAL A 96 7.79 5.72 2.07
N PRO A 97 8.69 6.51 2.67
CA PRO A 97 9.01 6.36 4.09
C PRO A 97 7.73 6.36 4.92
N ARG A 98 7.59 5.47 5.91
CA ARG A 98 6.36 5.37 6.69
C ARG A 98 5.98 6.67 7.41
N GLY A 99 6.99 7.43 7.85
CA GLY A 99 6.80 8.64 8.66
C GLY A 99 6.17 8.35 10.02
N ASP A 100 5.67 9.40 10.65
CA ASP A 100 4.88 9.37 11.88
C ASP A 100 3.70 10.34 11.76
N ASP A 101 3.01 10.64 12.86
CA ASP A 101 1.85 11.55 12.84
C ASP A 101 2.24 13.04 12.67
N GLU A 102 3.51 13.39 12.90
CA GLU A 102 4.02 14.77 12.75
C GLU A 102 4.66 14.99 11.38
N ASN A 103 5.24 13.94 10.79
CA ASN A 103 5.90 13.96 9.50
C ASN A 103 5.32 12.87 8.58
N LEU A 104 4.15 13.17 8.01
CA LEU A 104 3.49 12.29 7.05
C LEU A 104 4.29 12.20 5.74
N PRO A 105 4.38 11.01 5.10
CA PRO A 105 4.95 10.90 3.77
C PRO A 105 4.17 11.69 2.74
N LYS A 106 4.89 12.20 1.74
CA LYS A 106 4.32 13.03 0.67
C LYS A 106 4.49 12.35 -0.69
N VAL A 107 3.45 12.39 -1.49
CA VAL A 107 3.42 11.86 -2.87
C VAL A 107 2.72 12.87 -3.76
N GLU A 108 3.13 13.02 -5.01
CA GLU A 108 2.41 13.85 -5.97
C GLU A 108 1.07 13.22 -6.36
N SER A 109 -0.02 13.98 -6.26
CA SER A 109 -1.36 13.57 -6.68
C SER A 109 -1.41 13.29 -8.19
N VAL A 110 -2.14 12.25 -8.58
CA VAL A 110 -2.45 11.93 -9.98
C VAL A 110 -3.85 12.38 -10.40
N CYS A 111 -4.52 13.22 -9.61
CA CYS A 111 -5.83 13.82 -9.92
C CYS A 111 -5.87 14.64 -11.22
N SER A 112 -4.72 15.16 -11.67
CA SER A 112 -4.59 15.82 -12.97
C SER A 112 -4.59 14.83 -14.13
N VAL A 113 -4.14 13.59 -13.89
CA VAL A 113 -4.09 12.50 -14.88
C VAL A 113 -5.44 11.80 -14.98
N TRP A 114 -5.98 11.32 -13.85
CA TRP A 114 -7.30 10.69 -13.76
C TRP A 114 -8.12 11.31 -12.63
N LYS A 115 -9.34 11.76 -12.94
CA LYS A 115 -10.25 12.36 -11.95
C LYS A 115 -10.78 11.37 -10.91
N SER A 116 -10.74 10.07 -11.20
CA SER A 116 -11.12 9.03 -10.21
C SER A 116 -10.15 8.96 -9.02
N ALA A 117 -8.94 9.53 -9.13
CA ALA A 117 -7.97 9.54 -8.04
C ALA A 117 -8.43 10.36 -6.83
N ASP A 118 -9.31 11.35 -7.01
CA ASP A 118 -9.72 12.31 -5.95
C ASP A 118 -10.13 11.60 -4.66
N TRP A 119 -11.07 10.66 -4.75
CA TRP A 119 -11.57 9.99 -3.55
C TRP A 119 -10.59 8.96 -3.00
N GLN A 120 -9.85 8.28 -3.87
CA GLN A 120 -8.97 7.18 -3.48
C GLN A 120 -7.68 7.69 -2.83
N GLU A 121 -7.15 8.83 -3.30
CA GLU A 121 -6.04 9.53 -2.67
C GLU A 121 -6.45 10.08 -1.28
N ARG A 122 -7.67 10.64 -1.16
CA ARG A 122 -8.21 11.07 0.14
C ARG A 122 -8.45 9.92 1.11
N GLU A 123 -8.92 8.77 0.62
CA GLU A 123 -9.06 7.57 1.44
C GLU A 123 -7.69 7.09 1.95
N CYS A 124 -6.68 7.06 1.08
CA CYS A 124 -5.32 6.70 1.46
C CYS A 124 -4.73 7.68 2.49
N TYR A 125 -4.96 8.98 2.31
CA TYR A 125 -4.62 9.98 3.33
C TYR A 125 -5.33 9.72 4.67
N ASP A 126 -6.63 9.50 4.64
CA ASP A 126 -7.42 9.36 5.86
C ASP A 126 -7.03 8.11 6.66
N LEU A 127 -6.83 6.99 5.97
CA LEU A 127 -6.61 5.69 6.58
C LEU A 127 -5.14 5.34 6.84
N LEU A 128 -4.20 5.85 6.03
CA LEU A 128 -2.77 5.53 6.13
C LEU A 128 -1.87 6.75 6.35
N GLY A 129 -2.40 7.96 6.17
CA GLY A 129 -1.64 9.19 6.40
C GLY A 129 -0.58 9.45 5.34
N VAL A 130 -0.91 9.21 4.07
CA VAL A 130 -0.07 9.66 2.94
C VAL A 130 -0.63 10.99 2.44
N GLU A 131 0.19 12.03 2.44
CA GLU A 131 -0.20 13.36 1.96
C GLU A 131 -0.01 13.46 0.44
N PHE A 132 -1.08 13.73 -0.29
CA PHE A 132 -1.03 13.90 -1.74
C PHE A 132 -0.88 15.39 -2.09
N VAL A 133 0.31 15.78 -2.53
CA VAL A 133 0.65 17.15 -2.93
C VAL A 133 -0.05 17.49 -4.24
N ASN A 134 -0.48 18.75 -4.38
CA ASN A 134 -1.22 19.26 -5.55
C ASN A 134 -2.62 18.63 -5.77
N HIS A 135 -3.16 17.93 -4.77
CA HIS A 135 -4.53 17.41 -4.80
C HIS A 135 -5.57 18.55 -4.64
N PRO A 136 -6.68 18.56 -5.40
CA PRO A 136 -7.66 19.66 -5.40
C PRO A 136 -8.43 19.86 -4.08
N ASP A 137 -8.86 18.78 -3.41
CA ASP A 137 -9.58 18.81 -2.12
C ASP A 137 -8.98 17.77 -1.14
N HIS A 138 -7.79 18.03 -0.61
CA HIS A 138 -7.10 17.08 0.26
C HIS A 138 -7.57 17.17 1.71
N ARG A 139 -8.54 16.32 2.09
CA ARG A 139 -9.10 16.21 3.44
C ARG A 139 -9.63 14.81 3.71
N ARG A 140 -9.84 14.49 4.99
CA ARG A 140 -10.49 13.23 5.43
C ARG A 140 -11.83 13.00 4.72
N ILE A 141 -12.17 11.73 4.53
CA ILE A 141 -13.38 11.33 3.79
C ILE A 141 -14.18 10.22 4.50
N LEU A 142 -13.53 9.34 5.24
CA LEU A 142 -14.15 8.24 5.99
C LEU A 142 -14.24 8.55 7.48
N ASN A 143 -13.17 9.07 8.07
CA ASN A 143 -13.15 9.40 9.49
C ASN A 143 -13.73 10.80 9.75
N PRO A 144 -14.28 11.02 10.95
CA PRO A 144 -14.67 12.35 11.40
C PRO A 144 -13.50 13.35 11.36
N TYR A 145 -13.81 14.64 11.23
CA TYR A 145 -12.81 15.71 11.11
C TYR A 145 -11.89 15.84 12.32
N ASP A 146 -12.39 15.48 13.51
CA ASP A 146 -11.65 15.52 14.77
C ASP A 146 -10.92 14.21 15.08
N TRP A 147 -10.96 13.23 14.17
CA TRP A 147 -10.31 11.94 14.35
C TRP A 147 -8.79 12.07 14.38
N LYS A 148 -8.17 11.40 15.35
CA LYS A 148 -6.71 11.38 15.54
C LYS A 148 -6.13 10.06 15.06
N GLY A 149 -5.05 10.13 14.31
CA GLY A 149 -4.38 8.97 13.74
C GLY A 149 -5.00 8.46 12.44
N HIS A 150 -4.52 7.28 12.01
CA HIS A 150 -4.75 6.66 10.71
C HIS A 150 -5.06 5.17 10.89
N PRO A 151 -6.34 4.75 10.83
CA PRO A 151 -6.78 3.43 11.28
C PRO A 151 -6.13 2.20 10.62
N LEU A 152 -5.63 2.31 9.39
CA LEU A 152 -5.01 1.18 8.68
C LEU A 152 -3.50 1.07 8.93
N ARG A 153 -2.89 1.98 9.71
CA ARG A 153 -1.52 1.79 10.20
C ARG A 153 -1.48 0.64 11.22
N LYS A 154 -0.45 -0.20 11.15
CA LYS A 154 -0.34 -1.42 11.97
C LYS A 154 -0.09 -1.15 13.46
N ASP A 155 0.41 0.03 13.80
CA ASP A 155 0.61 0.50 15.18
C ASP A 155 -0.58 1.32 15.71
N TYR A 156 -1.62 1.52 14.89
CA TYR A 156 -2.78 2.30 15.28
C TYR A 156 -3.50 1.66 16.47
N LYS A 157 -3.79 2.47 17.48
CA LYS A 157 -4.64 2.11 18.60
C LYS A 157 -5.89 2.96 18.56
N ALA A 158 -7.03 2.31 18.43
CA ALA A 158 -8.31 3.00 18.50
C ALA A 158 -8.50 3.64 19.87
N GLN A 159 -9.13 4.82 19.87
CA GLN A 159 -9.57 5.47 21.10
C GLN A 159 -10.65 4.63 21.80
N GLU A 160 -10.62 4.58 23.13
CA GLU A 160 -11.61 3.85 23.91
C GLU A 160 -12.99 4.53 23.85
N VAL A 161 -12.98 5.86 23.88
CA VAL A 161 -14.17 6.71 23.85
C VAL A 161 -14.05 7.74 22.75
N TYR A 162 -15.07 7.85 21.91
CA TYR A 162 -15.22 8.88 20.89
C TYR A 162 -16.53 9.63 21.10
N GLN A 163 -16.48 10.95 21.30
CA GLN A 163 -17.68 11.79 21.50
C GLN A 163 -18.64 11.23 22.58
N GLY A 164 -18.09 10.69 23.67
CA GLY A 164 -18.87 10.09 24.77
C GLY A 164 -19.40 8.67 24.51
N MET A 165 -19.10 8.08 23.35
CA MET A 165 -19.45 6.69 23.01
C MET A 165 -18.24 5.79 23.14
N THR A 166 -18.40 4.64 23.81
CA THR A 166 -17.38 3.58 23.82
C THR A 166 -17.25 2.98 22.42
N VAL A 167 -16.04 2.98 21.85
CA VAL A 167 -15.79 2.53 20.47
C VAL A 167 -15.92 1.01 20.34
N TYR A 168 -15.37 0.26 21.30
CA TYR A 168 -15.44 -1.20 21.36
C TYR A 168 -16.04 -1.67 22.69
N PRO A 169 -17.36 -1.54 22.87
CA PRO A 169 -17.99 -1.95 24.11
C PRO A 169 -17.96 -3.48 24.23
N GLU A 170 -17.59 -4.00 25.41
CA GLU A 170 -17.31 -5.44 25.65
C GLU A 170 -18.47 -6.34 25.23
N ASP A 171 -19.72 -5.90 25.42
CA ASP A 171 -20.94 -6.64 25.07
C ASP A 171 -21.17 -6.80 23.56
N LYS A 172 -20.45 -6.03 22.73
CA LYS A 172 -20.53 -6.10 21.25
C LYS A 172 -19.26 -6.63 20.61
N GLN A 173 -18.25 -6.99 21.41
CA GLN A 173 -17.05 -7.61 20.88
C GLN A 173 -17.35 -9.07 20.53
N ASN A 174 -16.86 -9.53 19.37
CA ASN A 174 -16.95 -10.94 18.99
C ASN A 174 -15.86 -11.75 19.70
N ILE A 175 -15.98 -11.87 21.02
CA ILE A 175 -15.00 -12.55 21.89
C ILE A 175 -14.65 -13.96 21.38
N PRO A 176 -15.61 -14.81 20.96
CA PRO A 176 -15.28 -16.14 20.44
C PRO A 176 -14.36 -16.13 19.22
N GLU A 177 -14.51 -15.14 18.33
CA GLU A 177 -13.66 -15.00 17.15
C GLU A 177 -12.26 -14.48 17.52
N GLN A 178 -12.17 -13.54 18.47
CA GLN A 178 -10.89 -13.08 19.00
C GLN A 178 -10.10 -14.23 19.65
N ASP A 179 -10.76 -15.01 20.50
CA ASP A 179 -10.17 -16.18 21.16
C ASP A 179 -9.69 -17.22 20.15
N PHE A 180 -10.48 -17.46 19.09
CA PHE A 180 -10.10 -18.35 18.00
C PHE A 180 -8.82 -17.88 17.28
N VAL A 181 -8.71 -16.58 16.99
CA VAL A 181 -7.54 -16.00 16.33
C VAL A 181 -6.30 -16.08 17.23
N VAL A 182 -6.45 -15.79 18.52
CA VAL A 182 -5.35 -15.91 19.50
C VAL A 182 -4.84 -17.34 19.55
N GLU A 183 -5.75 -18.32 19.62
CA GLU A 183 -5.40 -19.73 19.65
C GLU A 183 -4.74 -20.20 18.35
N GLN A 184 -5.24 -19.76 17.19
CA GLN A 184 -4.59 -20.03 15.89
C GLN A 184 -3.17 -19.48 15.83
N ASN A 185 -2.95 -18.26 16.31
CA ASN A 185 -1.62 -17.66 16.34
C ASN A 185 -0.67 -18.44 17.23
N ARG A 186 -1.11 -18.84 18.43
CA ARG A 186 -0.35 -19.70 19.34
C ARG A 186 0.07 -21.00 18.65
N LEU A 187 -0.86 -21.68 18.00
CA LEU A 187 -0.59 -22.94 17.28
C LEU A 187 0.40 -22.73 16.12
N ASN A 188 0.29 -21.64 15.38
CA ASN A 188 1.20 -21.31 14.28
C ASN A 188 2.62 -21.01 14.78
N ASP A 189 2.77 -20.29 15.88
CA ASP A 189 4.07 -20.00 16.48
C ASP A 189 4.73 -21.26 17.03
N GLU A 190 3.96 -22.15 17.66
CA GLU A 190 4.42 -23.48 18.09
C GLU A 190 4.88 -24.33 16.90
N ALA A 191 4.13 -24.35 15.81
CA ALA A 191 4.50 -25.07 14.58
C ALA A 191 5.78 -24.50 13.95
N LYS A 192 5.93 -23.17 13.89
CA LYS A 192 7.16 -22.51 13.39
C LYS A 192 8.37 -22.85 14.28
N ALA A 193 8.20 -22.82 15.60
CA ALA A 193 9.26 -23.17 16.55
C ALA A 193 9.68 -24.64 16.42
N ALA A 194 8.72 -25.56 16.31
CA ALA A 194 8.97 -26.98 16.09
C ALA A 194 9.71 -27.24 14.76
N ALA A 195 9.28 -26.60 13.66
CA ALA A 195 9.92 -26.72 12.35
C ALA A 195 11.36 -26.18 12.38
N LYS A 196 11.60 -25.06 13.07
CA LYS A 196 12.95 -24.51 13.27
C LYS A 196 13.85 -25.49 14.03
N LYS A 197 13.35 -26.07 15.13
CA LYS A 197 14.09 -27.05 15.94
C LYS A 197 14.45 -28.29 15.13
N ALA A 198 13.50 -28.87 14.39
CA ALA A 198 13.75 -30.03 13.53
C ALA A 198 14.80 -29.74 12.44
N ARG A 199 14.81 -28.53 11.86
CA ARG A 199 15.81 -28.10 10.87
C ARG A 199 17.20 -27.91 11.48
N GLU A 200 17.29 -27.53 12.74
CA GLU A 200 18.56 -27.41 13.48
C GLU A 200 19.13 -28.78 13.88
N GLU A 201 18.26 -29.72 14.27
CA GLU A 201 18.65 -31.11 14.57
C GLU A 201 19.15 -31.84 13.32
N ALA A 202 18.43 -31.73 12.19
CA ALA A 202 18.85 -32.31 10.91
C ALA A 202 20.18 -31.75 10.35
N LYS A 203 20.61 -30.56 10.82
CA LYS A 203 21.90 -29.95 10.47
C LYS A 203 23.06 -30.40 11.37
N LYS A 204 22.79 -31.04 12.50
CA LYS A 204 23.81 -31.58 13.42
C LYS A 204 24.20 -33.01 13.08
N ASP A 205 23.32 -33.74 12.39
CA ASP A 205 23.51 -35.13 11.99
C ASP A 205 24.19 -35.30 10.62
N ASN A 206 24.69 -34.21 10.03
CA ASN A 206 25.34 -34.14 8.71
C ASN A 206 26.62 -33.30 8.79
#